data_AF-A0AAX3W2U6-F1
#
_entry.id   AF-A0AAX3W2U6-F1
#
_cell.length_a   1.000
_cell.length_b   1.000
_cell.length_c   1.000
_cell.angle_alpha   90.00
_cell.angle_beta   90.00
_cell.angle_gamma   90.00
#
_symmetry.space_group_name_H-M   'P 1'
#
loop_
_entity.id
_entity.type
_entity.pdbx_description
1 polymer ?
#
loop_
_entity_poly.entity_id
_entity_poly.type
_entity_poly.pdbx_seq_one_letter_code
_entity_poly.pdbx_strand_id
1 'polypeptide(L)' 'MIKLIDNVLQSTASILLLLLLSRFIIYSSNNLFNTHISWFYLEKLPYSFVVVTVLFIICTVFHSVIEENVQKEKNR' A
#
# COMPACT_ATOMS: atom_id res chain seq x y z
N MET A 1 22.26 -2.44 6.72
CA MET A 1 21.66 -1.54 5.71
C MET A 1 20.44 -2.18 5.04
N ILE A 2 20.53 -3.42 4.55
CA ILE A 2 19.41 -4.16 3.92
C ILE A 2 18.17 -4.28 4.83
N LYS A 3 18.34 -4.63 6.11
CA LYS A 3 17.23 -4.68 7.10
C LYS A 3 16.51 -3.34 7.31
N LEU A 4 17.19 -2.21 7.15
CA LEU A 4 16.57 -0.88 7.28
C LEU A 4 15.70 -0.58 6.06
N ILE A 5 16.21 -0.91 4.86
CA ILE A 5 15.48 -0.75 3.60
C ILE A 5 14.22 -1.62 3.62
N ASP A 6 14.35 -2.86 4.07
CA ASP A 6 13.24 -3.80 4.20
C ASP A 6 12.14 -3.27 5.14
N ASN A 7 12.54 -2.74 6.30
CA ASN A 7 11.60 -2.17 7.27
C ASN A 7 10.87 -0.92 6.73
N VAL A 8 11.58 -0.06 5.97
CA VAL A 8 10.98 1.10 5.30
C VAL A 8 10.02 0.66 4.20
N LEU A 9 10.38 -0.37 3.43
CA LEU A 9 9.55 -0.92 2.37
C LEU A 9 8.26 -1.53 2.94
N GLN A 10 8.38 -2.26 4.05
CA GLN A 10 7.24 -2.84 4.77
C GLN A 10 6.33 -1.75 5.37
N SER A 11 6.92 -0.71 5.95
CA SER A 11 6.16 0.45 6.46
C SER A 11 5.42 1.19 5.33
N THR A 12 6.08 1.37 4.18
CA THR A 12 5.50 2.01 2.99
C THR A 12 4.35 1.17 2.42
N ALA A 13 4.51 -0.16 2.34
CA ALA A 13 3.46 -1.08 1.91
C ALA A 13 2.26 -1.04 2.87
N SER A 14 2.50 -0.95 4.19
CA SER A 14 1.45 -0.83 5.19
C SER A 14 0.65 0.47 5.06
N ILE A 15 1.34 1.60 4.80
CA ILE A 15 0.69 2.89 4.54
C ILE A 15 -0.15 2.83 3.26
N LEU A 16 0.35 2.22 2.19
CA LEU A 16 -0.38 2.02 0.93
C LEU A 16 -1.63 1.15 1.13
N LEU A 17 -1.52 0.08 1.93
CA LEU A 17 -2.65 -0.78 2.30
C LEU A 17 -3.70 0.01 3.11
N LEU A 18 -3.26 0.81 4.09
CA LEU A 18 -4.14 1.65 4.90
C LEU A 18 -4.89 2.67 4.03
N LEU A 19 -4.20 3.21 3.02
CA LEU A 19 -4.80 4.14 2.06
C LEU A 19 -5.88 3.45 1.21
N LEU A 20 -5.62 2.24 0.71
CA LEU A 20 -6.60 1.40 0.01
C LEU A 20 -7.81 1.05 0.90
N LEU A 21 -7.56 0.69 2.16
CA LEU A 21 -8.59 0.39 3.15
C LEU A 21 -9.48 1.61 3.45
N SER A 22 -8.87 2.80 3.60
CA SER A 22 -9.65 4.02 3.84
C SER A 22 -10.60 4.32 2.68
N ARG A 23 -10.19 4.06 1.43
CA ARG A 23 -11.08 4.14 0.26
C ARG A 23 -12.26 3.18 0.38
N PHE A 24 -11.98 1.93 0.74
CA PHE A 24 -13.00 0.90 0.87
C PHE A 24 -14.01 1.24 1.96
N ILE A 25 -13.53 1.74 3.11
CA ILE A 25 -14.38 2.19 4.22
C ILE A 25 -15.28 3.35 3.80
N ILE A 26 -14.75 4.29 3.02
CA ILE A 26 -15.51 5.46 2.55
C ILE A 26 -16.53 5.05 1.50
N TYR A 27 -16.16 4.19 0.55
CA TYR A 27 -17.12 3.64 -0.41
C TYR A 27 -18.24 2.88 0.30
N SER A 28 -17.90 2.02 1.26
CA SER A 28 -18.87 1.27 2.06
C SER A 28 -19.75 2.19 2.90
N SER A 29 -19.18 3.22 3.53
CA SER A 29 -19.94 4.22 4.30
C SER A 29 -20.88 5.04 3.41
N ASN A 30 -20.44 5.45 2.22
CA ASN A 30 -21.30 6.11 1.23
C ASN A 30 -22.50 5.23 0.88
N ASN A 31 -22.27 3.93 0.67
CA ASN A 31 -23.30 2.99 0.27
C ASN A 31 -24.26 2.61 1.42
N LEU A 32 -23.77 2.57 2.66
CA LEU A 32 -24.54 2.15 3.84
C LEU A 32 -25.28 3.29 4.53
N PHE A 33 -24.67 4.48 4.61
CA PHE A 33 -25.23 5.61 5.34
C PHE A 33 -25.76 6.73 4.43
N ASN A 34 -25.62 6.58 3.10
CA ASN A 34 -25.96 7.59 2.08
C ASN A 34 -25.33 8.97 2.35
N THR A 35 -24.30 8.98 3.20
CA THR A 35 -23.49 10.14 3.50
C THR A 35 -22.68 10.38 2.24
N HIS A 36 -22.85 11.51 1.57
CA HIS A 36 -22.00 11.91 0.43
C HIS A 36 -20.58 12.29 0.91
N ILE A 37 -19.90 11.38 1.59
CA ILE A 37 -18.53 11.57 2.04
C ILE A 37 -17.65 11.38 0.83
N SER A 38 -17.48 12.48 0.10
CA SER A 38 -16.43 12.58 -0.91
C SER A 38 -15.09 12.30 -0.23
N TRP A 39 -14.33 11.39 -0.83
CA TRP A 39 -12.97 11.12 -0.41
C TRP A 39 -12.09 12.30 -0.83
N PHE A 40 -12.19 13.38 -0.07
CA PHE A 40 -11.70 14.73 -0.38
C PHE A 40 -10.22 14.79 -0.77
N TYR A 41 -9.44 13.79 -0.34
CA TYR A 41 -8.01 13.69 -0.60
C TYR A 41 -7.67 13.04 -1.95
N LEU A 42 -8.50 12.13 -2.46
CA LEU A 42 -8.22 11.36 -3.69
C LEU A 42 -9.15 11.68 -4.86
N GLU A 43 -10.24 12.40 -4.63
CA GLU A 43 -11.14 12.88 -5.69
C GLU A 43 -10.47 13.94 -6.58
N LYS A 44 -9.48 14.68 -6.04
CA LYS A 44 -8.68 15.69 -6.77
C LYS A 44 -7.56 15.10 -7.63
N LEU A 45 -7.20 13.83 -7.44
CA LEU A 45 -6.15 13.16 -8.19
C LEU A 45 -6.76 12.07 -9.07
N PRO A 46 -6.96 12.32 -10.38
CA PRO A 46 -7.38 11.26 -11.29
C PRO A 46 -6.34 10.13 -11.26
N TYR A 47 -6.79 8.88 -11.32
CA TYR A 47 -5.95 7.67 -11.28
C TYR A 47 -5.19 7.38 -9.97
N SER A 48 -5.47 8.12 -8.90
CA SER A 48 -4.84 7.94 -7.60
C SER A 48 -4.94 6.52 -7.03
N PHE A 49 -6.05 5.82 -7.29
CA PHE A 49 -6.18 4.39 -7.00
C PHE A 49 -5.13 3.55 -7.73
N VAL A 50 -5.02 3.75 -9.05
CA VAL A 50 -4.11 2.99 -9.91
C VAL A 50 -2.66 3.22 -9.48
N VAL A 51 -2.30 4.47 -9.17
CA VAL A 51 -0.95 4.81 -8.69
C VAL A 51 -0.64 4.08 -7.38
N VAL A 52 -1.55 4.12 -6.41
CA VAL A 52 -1.39 3.46 -5.11
C VAL A 52 -1.29 1.94 -5.27
N THR A 53 -2.13 1.34 -6.12
CA THR A 53 -2.10 -0.10 -6.42
C THR A 53 -0.78 -0.50 -7.09
N VAL A 54 -0.31 0.25 -8.07
CA VAL A 54 0.97 -0.04 -8.76
C VAL A 54 2.14 0.10 -7.78
N LEU A 55 2.16 1.15 -6.95
CA LEU A 55 3.21 1.33 -5.95
C LEU A 55 3.23 0.21 -4.91
N PHE A 56 2.05 -0.26 -4.50
CA PHE A 56 1.91 -1.39 -3.59
C PHE A 56 2.49 -2.67 -4.20
N ILE A 57 2.11 -3.00 -5.44
CA ILE A 57 2.64 -4.17 -6.14
C ILE A 57 4.17 -4.10 -6.26
N ILE A 58 4.70 -2.94 -6.65
CA ILE A 58 6.15 -2.72 -6.75
C ILE A 58 6.82 -2.95 -5.39
N CYS A 59 6.30 -2.36 -4.30
CA CYS A 59 6.84 -2.55 -2.95
C CYS A 59 6.81 -4.02 -2.52
N THR A 60 5.71 -4.74 -2.77
CA THR A 60 5.58 -6.16 -2.44
C THR A 60 6.57 -7.03 -3.20
N VAL A 61 6.74 -6.79 -4.51
CA VAL A 61 7.71 -7.53 -5.33
C VAL A 61 9.13 -7.28 -4.84
N PHE A 62 9.50 -6.02 -4.61
CA PHE A 62 10.83 -5.68 -4.09
C PHE A 62 11.08 -6.29 -2.69
N HIS A 63 10.08 -6.28 -1.80
CA HIS A 63 10.18 -6.92 -0.48
C HIS A 63 10.43 -8.42 -0.62
N SER A 64 9.65 -9.11 -1.46
CA SER A 64 9.79 -10.55 -1.68
C SER A 64 11.17 -10.93 -2.22
N VAL A 65 11.71 -10.13 -3.14
CA VAL A 65 13.07 -10.33 -3.68
C VAL A 65 14.13 -10.10 -2.61
N ILE A 66 14.00 -9.07 -1.78
CA ILE A 66 14.94 -8.81 -0.68
C ILE A 66 14.91 -9.95 0.34
N GLU A 67 13.71 -10.42 0.71
CA GLU A 67 13.51 -11.51 1.65
C GLU A 67 14.17 -12.82 1.16
N GLU A 68 14.01 -13.17 -0.12
CA GLU A 68 14.69 -14.33 -0.72
C GLU A 68 16.22 -14.22 -0.69
N ASN A 69 16.77 -13.03 -0.94
CA ASN A 69 18.22 -12.81 -0.92
C ASN A 69 18.78 -12.88 0.51
N VAL A 70 18.07 -12.33 1.49
CA VAL A 70 18.45 -12.41 2.91
C VAL A 70 18.38 -13.86 3.43
N GLN A 71 17.37 -14.63 3.02
CA GLN A 71 17.26 -16.06 3.35
C GLN A 71 18.39 -16.89 2.74
N LYS A 72 18.80 -16.60 1.50
CA LYS A 72 19.94 -17.27 0.84
C LYS A 72 21.27 -16.97 1.52
N GLU A 73 21.51 -15.75 2.00
CA GLU A 73 22.71 -15.43 2.78
C GLU A 73 22.73 -16.12 4.15
N LYS A 74 21.57 -16.33 4.78
CA LYS A 74 21.49 -16.99 6.09
C LYS A 74 21.73 -18.51 6.03
N ASN A 75 21.46 -19.14 4.89
CA ASN A 75 21.64 -20.59 4.67
C ASN A 75 23.01 -20.96 4.07
N ARG A 76 23.93 -20.00 3.93
CA ARG A 76 25.29 -20.21 3.40
C ARG A 76 26.32 -20.02 4.51
#